data_AF-A0A1H4ZY52-F1
#
_entry.id   AF-A0A1H4ZY52-F1
#
_cell.length_a   1.000
_cell.length_b   1.000
_cell.length_c   1.000
_cell.angle_alpha   90.00
_cell.angle_beta   90.00
_cell.angle_gamma   90.00
#
_symmetry.space_group_name_H-M   'P 1'
#
loop_
_entity.id
_entity.type
_entity.pdbx_description
1 polymer ?
#
loop_
_entity_poly.entity_id
_entity_poly.type
_entity_poly.pdbx_seq_one_letter_code
_entity_poly.pdbx_strand_id
1 'polypeptide(L)'
;MRVCTWNDNAMPAAIQNRENRSRGGADRCIREFWRKWRNDNACAGIANRFVRSIADFALFATLVSVALVMFSPIALAADQLQVYIRAFIPKNHSSVRPLPNSGGGTMVQPPGSSIVGCFPTDQRTFSTEIRASSRVASIATVDPALPGGLIKQEHPSNESNAVDCGDGSIINREKTDTSDQKFTFVPAGTSKIAQLKIHASGHNPNFQWAPAIDIDGIFFIDLGANTIRFEGSVDQYPAYEAYVTYNGNVAVPILQIMPDYGKTALDLAFTKSVKTNAVKYK
;
A
#
# COMPACT_ATOMS: atom_id res chain seq x y z
N MET A 1 29.45 -52.99 26.45
CA MET A 1 29.14 -51.86 25.54
C MET A 1 30.30 -50.89 25.58
N ARG A 2 31.05 -50.75 24.48
CA ARG A 2 32.08 -49.70 24.34
C ARG A 2 31.40 -48.50 23.71
N VAL A 3 31.39 -47.38 24.44
CA VAL A 3 30.91 -46.09 23.95
C VAL A 3 32.06 -45.47 23.16
N CYS A 4 31.87 -45.28 21.86
CA CYS A 4 32.76 -44.44 21.06
C CYS A 4 32.37 -42.98 21.33
N THR A 5 33.21 -42.24 22.03
CA THR A 5 33.11 -40.79 22.11
C THR A 5 33.74 -40.18 20.85
N TRP A 6 32.99 -39.30 20.21
CA TRP A 6 33.48 -38.44 19.12
C TRP A 6 34.09 -37.19 19.77
N ASN A 7 35.30 -36.81 19.34
CA ASN A 7 36.05 -35.67 19.86
C ASN A 7 36.12 -34.62 18.75
N ASP A 8 35.46 -33.48 18.94
CA ASP A 8 35.31 -32.42 17.93
C ASP A 8 36.54 -31.51 17.78
N ASN A 9 37.66 -31.83 18.44
CA ASN A 9 38.87 -31.01 18.40
C ASN A 9 39.96 -31.63 17.52
N ALA A 10 39.79 -31.57 16.19
CA ALA A 10 40.88 -31.74 15.23
C ALA A 10 40.55 -31.16 13.85
N MET A 11 40.69 -29.84 13.69
CA MET A 11 40.93 -29.24 12.37
C MET A 11 42.37 -28.74 12.30
N PRO A 12 43.26 -29.40 11.54
CA PRO A 12 44.46 -28.76 11.05
C PRO A 12 44.13 -28.00 9.76
N ALA A 13 44.42 -26.70 9.79
CA ALA A 13 44.60 -25.91 8.58
C ALA A 13 45.79 -26.45 7.77
N ALA A 14 45.56 -26.88 6.52
CA ALA A 14 46.54 -26.80 5.45
C ALA A 14 45.93 -27.23 4.10
N ILE A 15 46.50 -26.68 3.03
CA ILE A 15 46.49 -27.14 1.63
C ILE A 15 45.41 -26.52 0.74
N GLN A 16 45.69 -25.28 0.33
CA GLN A 16 45.61 -24.88 -1.08
C GLN A 16 46.46 -25.81 -1.96
N ASN A 17 46.03 -25.97 -3.21
CA ASN A 17 46.72 -26.62 -4.34
C ASN A 17 46.81 -28.16 -4.34
N ARG A 18 45.83 -28.78 -4.99
CA ARG A 18 46.05 -29.87 -5.97
C ARG A 18 44.76 -30.14 -6.76
N GLU A 19 44.56 -29.37 -7.82
CA GLU A 19 43.85 -29.87 -8.98
C GLU A 19 44.67 -31.00 -9.62
N ASN A 20 43.98 -31.99 -10.18
CA ASN A 20 44.51 -33.08 -11.00
C ASN A 20 45.38 -34.14 -10.30
N ARG A 21 44.73 -35.16 -9.72
CA ARG A 21 45.09 -36.59 -9.96
C ARG A 21 44.06 -37.59 -9.37
N SER A 22 43.72 -38.56 -10.22
CA SER A 22 43.10 -39.88 -10.00
C SER A 22 41.69 -39.99 -9.39
N ARG A 23 40.67 -39.91 -10.27
CA ARG A 23 39.34 -40.53 -10.13
C ARG A 23 39.39 -42.06 -10.12
N GLY A 24 40.04 -42.68 -9.12
CA GLY A 24 40.14 -44.15 -9.03
C GLY A 24 40.04 -44.75 -7.63
N GLY A 25 40.02 -43.93 -6.57
CA GLY A 25 40.02 -44.41 -5.18
C GLY A 25 38.64 -44.65 -4.57
N ALA A 26 37.67 -43.76 -4.81
CA ALA A 26 36.37 -43.79 -4.14
C ALA A 26 35.53 -45.03 -4.51
N ASP A 27 35.59 -45.47 -5.77
CA ASP A 27 34.85 -46.63 -6.24
C ASP A 27 35.34 -47.97 -5.66
N ARG A 28 36.56 -48.01 -5.12
CA ARG A 28 37.10 -49.22 -4.50
C ARG A 28 36.61 -49.37 -3.06
N CYS A 29 36.53 -48.27 -2.30
CA CYS A 29 35.96 -48.28 -0.94
C CYS A 29 34.45 -48.56 -0.96
N ILE A 30 33.70 -47.97 -1.90
CA ILE A 30 32.25 -48.19 -1.99
C ILE A 30 31.93 -49.64 -2.35
N ARG A 31 32.71 -50.26 -3.25
CA ARG A 31 32.51 -51.67 -3.62
C ARG A 31 32.86 -52.65 -2.50
N GLU A 32 33.92 -52.41 -1.74
CA GLU A 32 34.27 -53.22 -0.57
C GLU A 32 33.22 -53.10 0.55
N PHE A 33 32.69 -51.89 0.77
CA PHE A 33 31.62 -51.65 1.75
C PHE A 33 30.34 -52.43 1.41
N TRP A 34 29.88 -52.34 0.16
CA TRP A 34 28.67 -53.08 -0.27
C TRP A 34 28.85 -54.59 -0.30
N ARG A 35 30.08 -55.08 -0.58
CA ARG A 35 30.38 -56.53 -0.54
C ARG A 35 30.32 -57.08 0.88
N LYS A 36 30.85 -56.34 1.85
CA LYS A 36 30.84 -56.74 3.26
C LYS A 36 29.44 -56.67 3.86
N TRP A 37 28.68 -55.62 3.53
CA TRP A 37 27.29 -55.45 3.98
C TRP A 37 26.35 -56.56 3.48
N ARG A 38 26.57 -57.10 2.27
CA ARG A 38 25.67 -58.10 1.66
C ARG A 38 25.88 -59.52 2.20
N ASN A 39 27.04 -59.84 2.78
CA ASN A 39 27.37 -61.19 3.24
C ASN A 39 27.07 -61.44 4.71
N ASP A 40 26.81 -60.38 5.49
CA ASP A 40 26.50 -60.52 6.91
C ASP A 40 24.98 -60.71 7.09
N ASN A 41 24.53 -61.96 7.10
CA ASN A 41 23.16 -62.41 7.36
C ASN A 41 22.61 -62.04 8.77
N ALA A 42 23.33 -61.24 9.55
CA ALA A 42 22.91 -60.72 10.84
C ALA A 42 21.96 -59.51 10.75
N CYS A 43 21.80 -58.89 9.57
CA CYS A 43 21.02 -57.66 9.43
C CYS A 43 19.50 -57.84 9.21
N ALA A 44 19.01 -59.06 8.96
CA ALA A 44 17.59 -59.29 8.72
C ALA A 44 16.71 -58.98 9.96
N GLY A 45 17.24 -59.18 11.18
CA GLY A 45 16.53 -58.89 12.42
C GLY A 45 16.48 -57.39 12.79
N ILE A 46 17.48 -56.61 12.37
CA ILE A 46 17.57 -55.17 12.66
C ILE A 46 16.72 -54.36 11.67
N ALA A 47 16.68 -54.77 10.38
CA ALA A 47 15.84 -54.15 9.38
C ALA A 47 14.35 -54.17 9.77
N ASN A 48 13.85 -55.29 10.31
CA ASN A 48 12.45 -55.40 10.74
C ASN A 48 12.09 -54.54 11.97
N ARG A 49 13.05 -54.20 12.84
CA ARG A 49 12.82 -53.26 13.96
C ARG A 49 12.90 -51.80 13.51
N PHE A 50 13.73 -51.48 12.53
CA PHE A 50 13.85 -50.13 11.97
C PHE A 50 12.64 -49.74 11.13
N VAL A 51 12.08 -50.68 10.36
CA VAL A 51 10.88 -50.43 9.53
C VAL A 51 9.63 -50.16 10.38
N ARG A 52 9.46 -50.84 11.53
CA ARG A 52 8.35 -50.54 12.46
C ARG A 52 8.50 -49.17 13.11
N SER A 53 9.72 -48.76 13.47
CA SER A 53 9.97 -47.42 14.05
C SER A 53 9.73 -46.27 13.07
N ILE A 54 9.93 -46.48 11.76
CA ILE A 54 9.64 -45.48 10.72
C ILE A 54 8.13 -45.37 10.46
N ALA A 55 7.39 -46.48 10.49
CA ALA A 55 5.94 -46.47 10.31
C ALA A 55 5.23 -45.69 11.44
N ASP A 56 5.68 -45.85 12.69
CA ASP A 56 5.14 -45.10 13.83
C ASP A 56 5.50 -43.60 13.76
N PHE A 57 6.70 -43.26 13.28
CA PHE A 57 7.10 -41.85 13.05
C PHE A 57 6.32 -41.19 11.91
N ALA A 58 6.02 -41.93 10.83
CA ALA A 58 5.22 -41.45 9.71
C ALA A 58 3.77 -41.21 10.12
N LEU A 59 3.20 -42.07 10.98
CA LEU A 59 1.85 -41.90 11.54
C LEU A 59 1.78 -40.70 12.49
N PHE A 60 2.81 -40.48 13.32
CA PHE A 60 2.89 -39.34 14.22
C PHE A 60 3.09 -38.01 13.46
N ALA A 61 3.95 -38.00 12.43
CA ALA A 61 4.16 -36.84 11.57
C ALA A 61 2.90 -36.49 10.75
N THR A 62 2.13 -37.49 10.30
CA THR A 62 0.83 -37.23 9.64
C THR A 62 -0.23 -36.73 10.62
N LEU A 63 -0.32 -37.26 11.85
CA LEU A 63 -1.24 -36.75 12.87
C LEU A 63 -0.88 -35.32 13.32
N VAL A 64 0.40 -34.99 13.48
CA VAL A 64 0.87 -33.63 13.78
C VAL A 64 0.60 -32.68 12.61
N SER A 65 0.74 -33.14 11.36
CA SER A 65 0.40 -32.34 10.16
C SER A 65 -1.10 -32.10 10.02
N VAL A 66 -1.94 -33.11 10.31
CA VAL A 66 -3.40 -32.95 10.33
C VAL A 66 -3.84 -32.02 11.45
N ALA A 67 -3.23 -32.09 12.63
CA ALA A 67 -3.50 -31.14 13.72
C ALA A 67 -3.09 -29.70 13.37
N LEU A 68 -1.93 -29.50 12.71
CA LEU A 68 -1.49 -28.16 12.27
C LEU A 68 -2.38 -27.54 11.18
N VAL A 69 -2.98 -28.34 10.31
CA VAL A 69 -3.97 -27.85 9.33
C VAL A 69 -5.32 -27.52 10.02
N MET A 70 -5.73 -28.31 11.01
CA MET A 70 -7.00 -28.11 11.72
C MET A 70 -6.98 -26.95 12.74
N PHE A 71 -5.79 -26.54 13.20
CA PHE A 71 -5.59 -25.36 14.05
C PHE A 71 -4.92 -24.21 13.32
N SER A 72 -5.04 -24.13 11.99
CA SER A 72 -4.82 -22.85 11.34
C SER A 72 -5.82 -21.87 11.94
N PRO A 73 -5.40 -20.83 12.67
CA PRO A 73 -6.34 -19.82 13.11
C PRO A 73 -6.99 -19.33 11.84
N ILE A 74 -8.32 -19.51 11.73
CA ILE A 74 -9.10 -18.80 10.75
C ILE A 74 -8.85 -17.35 11.13
N ALA A 75 -7.90 -16.72 10.45
CA ALA A 75 -7.64 -15.31 10.60
C ALA A 75 -8.95 -14.67 10.18
N LEU A 76 -9.77 -14.31 11.17
CA LEU A 76 -10.98 -13.56 10.95
C LEU A 76 -10.52 -12.35 10.16
N ALA A 77 -10.94 -12.27 8.90
CA ALA A 77 -10.51 -11.19 8.04
C ALA A 77 -10.83 -9.89 8.77
N ALA A 78 -9.79 -9.14 9.12
CA ALA A 78 -9.93 -7.87 9.81
C ALA A 78 -10.91 -7.01 9.01
N ASP A 79 -11.83 -6.34 9.69
CA ASP A 79 -12.80 -5.44 9.06
C ASP A 79 -12.05 -4.18 8.60
N GLN A 80 -11.49 -4.23 7.39
CA GLN A 80 -10.67 -3.17 6.84
C GLN A 80 -11.51 -2.18 6.04
N LEU A 81 -11.56 -0.95 6.51
CA LEU A 81 -12.06 0.19 5.76
C LEU A 81 -10.88 0.94 5.14
N GLN A 82 -10.95 1.21 3.85
CA GLN A 82 -10.01 2.10 3.19
C GLN A 82 -10.73 3.37 2.77
N VAL A 83 -10.37 4.49 3.38
CA VAL A 83 -10.92 5.81 3.09
C VAL A 83 -9.86 6.60 2.33
N TYR A 84 -10.22 7.19 1.21
CA TYR A 84 -9.31 8.05 0.45
C TYR A 84 -10.00 9.31 -0.01
N ILE A 85 -9.27 10.41 0.04
CA ILE A 85 -9.70 11.75 -0.35
C ILE A 85 -8.65 12.40 -1.23
N ARG A 86 -9.10 13.14 -2.25
CA ARG A 86 -8.23 13.78 -3.23
C ARG A 86 -8.75 15.13 -3.67
N ALA A 87 -7.80 15.98 -4.06
CA ALA A 87 -8.04 17.16 -4.86
C ALA A 87 -7.38 17.01 -6.24
N PHE A 88 -8.08 17.32 -7.32
CA PHE A 88 -7.56 17.22 -8.69
C PHE A 88 -8.12 18.33 -9.57
N ILE A 89 -7.37 18.72 -10.59
CA ILE A 89 -7.81 19.68 -11.60
C ILE A 89 -8.52 18.89 -12.71
N PRO A 90 -9.83 19.04 -12.89
CA PRO A 90 -10.59 18.24 -13.86
C PRO A 90 -10.20 18.58 -15.29
N LYS A 91 -10.39 17.63 -16.22
CA LYS A 91 -10.17 17.85 -17.66
C LYS A 91 -11.03 18.97 -18.21
N ASN A 92 -12.29 19.01 -17.78
CA ASN A 92 -13.33 19.91 -18.26
C ASN A 92 -13.81 20.80 -17.12
N HIS A 93 -13.57 22.10 -17.23
CA HIS A 93 -14.09 23.14 -16.33
C HIS A 93 -13.93 24.50 -17.01
N SER A 94 -14.69 25.53 -16.61
CA SER A 94 -14.64 26.85 -17.26
C SER A 94 -13.27 27.54 -17.17
N SER A 95 -12.43 27.14 -16.20
CA SER A 95 -11.09 27.69 -15.99
C SER A 95 -9.99 27.04 -16.81
N VAL A 96 -10.27 25.91 -17.48
CA VAL A 96 -9.25 25.14 -18.22
C VAL A 96 -9.18 25.58 -19.67
N ARG A 97 -8.00 25.44 -20.28
CA ARG A 97 -7.74 25.77 -21.69
C ARG A 97 -7.00 24.60 -22.36
N PRO A 98 -7.04 24.47 -23.69
CA PRO A 98 -6.24 23.49 -24.40
C PRO A 98 -4.75 23.68 -24.09
N LEU A 99 -4.04 22.58 -23.82
CA LEU A 99 -2.59 22.56 -23.71
C LEU A 99 -2.00 22.38 -25.13
N PRO A 100 -1.23 23.34 -25.67
CA PRO A 100 -0.66 23.24 -26.99
C PRO A 100 0.18 21.96 -27.17
N ASN A 101 0.18 21.40 -28.37
CA ASN A 101 0.98 20.22 -28.77
C ASN A 101 0.78 18.94 -27.93
N SER A 102 -0.28 18.85 -27.12
CA SER A 102 -0.51 17.72 -26.20
C SER A 102 -1.45 16.62 -26.71
N GLY A 103 -2.01 16.75 -27.92
CA GLY A 103 -3.00 15.80 -28.44
C GLY A 103 -4.36 15.85 -27.71
N GLY A 104 -4.73 17.01 -27.15
CA GLY A 104 -6.03 17.23 -26.50
C GLY A 104 -5.99 17.27 -24.97
N GLY A 105 -4.81 17.43 -24.39
CA GLY A 105 -4.64 17.79 -22.98
C GLY A 105 -5.16 19.20 -22.70
N THR A 106 -5.41 19.46 -21.43
CA THR A 106 -5.82 20.78 -20.93
C THR A 106 -4.89 21.27 -19.83
N MET A 107 -4.87 22.58 -19.62
CA MET A 107 -4.06 23.24 -18.60
C MET A 107 -4.86 24.37 -17.95
N VAL A 108 -4.34 24.86 -16.83
CA VAL A 108 -4.80 26.06 -16.15
C VAL A 108 -3.69 27.09 -16.14
N GLN A 109 -4.06 28.35 -16.29
CA GLN A 109 -3.12 29.46 -16.22
C GLN A 109 -3.22 30.09 -14.82
N PRO A 110 -2.10 30.25 -14.10
CA PRO A 110 -2.12 31.00 -12.86
C PRO A 110 -2.49 32.46 -13.13
N PRO A 111 -3.11 33.12 -12.15
CA PRO A 111 -3.43 34.53 -12.26
C PRO A 111 -2.20 35.42 -12.40
N GLY A 112 -2.34 36.48 -13.18
CA GLY A 112 -1.42 37.63 -13.13
C GLY A 112 -0.08 37.47 -13.82
N SER A 113 0.29 36.32 -14.39
CA SER A 113 1.53 36.23 -15.18
C SER A 113 1.64 35.00 -16.07
N SER A 114 2.04 35.21 -17.33
CA SER A 114 2.54 34.16 -18.22
C SER A 114 3.96 33.69 -17.86
N ILE A 115 4.67 34.42 -16.98
CA ILE A 115 6.09 34.16 -16.63
C ILE A 115 6.25 32.86 -15.82
N VAL A 116 5.23 32.49 -15.03
CA VAL A 116 5.24 31.28 -14.19
C VAL A 116 4.93 30.01 -15.01
N GLY A 117 4.48 30.18 -16.26
CA GLY A 117 3.95 29.10 -17.08
C GLY A 117 2.52 28.71 -16.71
N CYS A 118 2.05 27.64 -17.33
CA CYS A 118 0.76 27.01 -17.13
C CYS A 118 0.94 25.66 -16.43
N PHE A 119 -0.15 25.10 -15.89
CA PHE A 119 -0.13 23.82 -15.19
C PHE A 119 -1.10 22.85 -15.87
N PRO A 120 -0.63 21.71 -16.41
CA PRO A 120 -1.51 20.71 -16.99
C PRO A 120 -2.55 20.22 -15.98
N THR A 121 -3.79 19.97 -16.40
CA THR A 121 -4.82 19.36 -15.55
C THR A 121 -4.58 17.86 -15.37
N ASP A 122 -5.33 17.20 -14.49
CA ASP A 122 -5.24 15.76 -14.24
C ASP A 122 -5.89 14.91 -15.35
N GLN A 123 -6.38 15.54 -16.42
CA GLN A 123 -6.98 14.89 -17.60
C GLN A 123 -8.10 13.88 -17.29
N ARG A 124 -8.82 14.09 -16.19
CA ARG A 124 -9.86 13.16 -15.74
C ARG A 124 -11.11 13.84 -15.18
N THR A 125 -12.10 13.02 -14.92
CA THR A 125 -13.27 13.32 -14.08
C THR A 125 -13.13 12.59 -12.74
N PHE A 126 -14.19 12.58 -11.93
CA PHE A 126 -14.27 11.76 -10.73
C PHE A 126 -13.98 10.29 -11.05
N SER A 127 -13.22 9.63 -10.17
CA SER A 127 -12.78 8.26 -10.37
C SER A 127 -12.72 7.49 -9.07
N THR A 128 -13.14 6.23 -9.08
CA THR A 128 -12.98 5.32 -7.94
C THR A 128 -11.59 4.74 -7.83
N GLU A 129 -10.73 4.87 -8.86
CA GLU A 129 -9.36 4.33 -8.85
C GLU A 129 -8.54 4.97 -7.73
N ILE A 130 -8.01 4.19 -6.77
CA ILE A 130 -7.38 4.73 -5.55
C ILE A 130 -6.15 5.61 -5.80
N ARG A 131 -5.46 5.41 -6.92
CA ARG A 131 -4.28 6.19 -7.34
C ARG A 131 -4.54 7.05 -8.58
N ALA A 132 -5.79 7.45 -8.82
CA ALA A 132 -6.11 8.43 -9.87
C ALA A 132 -5.31 9.73 -9.65
N SER A 133 -4.85 10.36 -10.75
CA SER A 133 -4.00 11.56 -10.69
C SER A 133 -4.60 12.67 -9.82
N SER A 134 -3.78 13.34 -9.02
CA SER A 134 -4.26 14.37 -8.09
C SER A 134 -3.15 15.33 -7.70
N ARG A 135 -3.55 16.50 -7.22
CA ARG A 135 -2.67 17.52 -6.60
C ARG A 135 -2.45 17.25 -5.13
N VAL A 136 -3.49 16.79 -4.44
CA VAL A 136 -3.44 16.32 -3.06
C VAL A 136 -4.15 14.98 -3.00
N ALA A 137 -3.56 14.00 -2.31
CA ALA A 137 -4.19 12.72 -2.06
C ALA A 137 -3.77 12.17 -0.70
N SER A 138 -4.76 11.67 0.02
CA SER A 138 -4.56 11.03 1.32
C SER A 138 -5.40 9.75 1.37
N ILE A 139 -4.77 8.65 1.75
CA ILE A 139 -5.37 7.32 1.87
C ILE A 139 -5.16 6.83 3.31
N ALA A 140 -6.20 6.33 3.96
CA ALA A 140 -6.13 5.67 5.24
C ALA A 140 -6.73 4.26 5.15
N THR A 141 -6.04 3.29 5.72
CA THR A 141 -6.59 1.96 6.02
C THR A 141 -6.84 1.90 7.52
N VAL A 142 -8.08 1.64 7.91
CA VAL A 142 -8.51 1.54 9.31
C VAL A 142 -9.21 0.21 9.56
N ASP A 143 -9.00 -0.34 10.74
CA ASP A 143 -9.84 -1.38 11.33
C ASP A 143 -10.50 -0.77 12.57
N PRO A 144 -11.80 -0.43 12.49
CA PRO A 144 -12.47 0.26 13.58
C PRO A 144 -12.69 -0.61 14.82
N ALA A 145 -12.45 -1.93 14.76
CA ALA A 145 -12.52 -2.81 15.90
C ALA A 145 -11.25 -2.79 16.77
N LEU A 146 -10.11 -2.33 16.22
CA LEU A 146 -8.84 -2.31 16.94
C LEU A 146 -8.66 -1.03 17.79
N PRO A 147 -8.03 -1.13 18.97
CA PRO A 147 -7.54 0.05 19.68
C PRO A 147 -6.58 0.85 18.79
N GLY A 148 -6.84 2.16 18.66
CA GLY A 148 -6.05 3.04 17.77
C GLY A 148 -6.45 2.98 16.30
N GLY A 149 -7.01 1.85 15.83
CA GLY A 149 -7.76 1.62 14.57
C GLY A 149 -7.12 2.02 13.24
N LEU A 150 -6.17 2.94 13.17
CA LEU A 150 -5.43 3.31 11.98
C LEU A 150 -4.31 2.30 11.74
N ILE A 151 -4.47 1.48 10.70
CA ILE A 151 -3.47 0.47 10.31
C ILE A 151 -2.38 1.11 9.47
N LYS A 152 -2.77 1.94 8.49
CA LYS A 152 -1.85 2.56 7.52
C LYS A 152 -2.40 3.89 7.04
N GLN A 153 -1.50 4.81 6.71
CA GLN A 153 -1.82 5.98 5.90
C GLN A 153 -0.76 6.20 4.82
N GLU A 154 -1.18 6.77 3.69
CA GLU A 154 -0.33 7.13 2.56
C GLU A 154 -0.77 8.50 2.03
N HIS A 155 0.20 9.34 1.64
CA HIS A 155 -0.03 10.68 1.09
C HIS A 155 0.66 10.81 -0.27
N PRO A 156 0.17 10.11 -1.31
CA PRO A 156 0.83 10.15 -2.62
C PRO A 156 0.73 11.55 -3.23
N SER A 157 1.85 12.02 -3.77
CA SER A 157 1.96 13.28 -4.50
C SER A 157 2.51 12.99 -5.89
N ASN A 158 1.84 13.52 -6.90
CA ASN A 158 2.30 13.48 -8.28
C ASN A 158 3.24 14.65 -8.54
N GLU A 159 4.09 14.51 -9.55
CA GLU A 159 4.91 15.63 -10.02
C GLU A 159 4.02 16.76 -10.57
N SER A 160 4.28 17.98 -10.11
CA SER A 160 3.73 19.20 -10.68
C SER A 160 4.63 19.64 -11.81
N ASN A 161 4.06 19.77 -13.01
CA ASN A 161 4.77 20.22 -14.20
C ASN A 161 4.35 21.67 -14.50
N ALA A 162 5.31 22.59 -14.51
CA ALA A 162 5.12 23.89 -15.13
C ALA A 162 5.43 23.76 -16.63
N VAL A 163 4.55 24.27 -17.48
CA VAL A 163 4.71 24.23 -18.94
C VAL A 163 4.60 25.63 -19.54
N ASP A 164 5.24 25.86 -20.67
CA ASP A 164 5.03 27.08 -21.45
C ASP A 164 3.59 27.10 -21.99
N CYS A 165 2.89 28.20 -21.75
CA CYS A 165 1.48 28.32 -22.14
C CYS A 165 1.29 28.42 -23.66
N GLY A 166 2.31 28.78 -24.42
CA GLY A 166 2.28 28.96 -25.87
C GLY A 166 2.53 27.68 -26.65
N ASP A 167 3.49 26.86 -26.21
CA ASP A 167 3.88 25.63 -26.93
C ASP A 167 3.73 24.33 -26.13
N GLY A 168 3.43 24.40 -24.83
CA GLY A 168 3.26 23.25 -23.95
C GLY A 168 4.55 22.55 -23.52
N SER A 169 5.72 23.12 -23.85
CA SER A 169 7.02 22.58 -23.43
C SER A 169 7.18 22.66 -21.92
N ILE A 170 7.88 21.68 -21.32
CA ILE A 170 8.03 21.63 -19.87
C ILE A 170 9.12 22.59 -19.44
N ILE A 171 8.77 23.50 -18.54
CA ILE A 171 9.67 24.50 -17.95
C ILE A 171 10.32 23.92 -16.68
N ASN A 172 9.51 23.31 -15.80
CA ASN A 172 9.99 22.77 -14.53
C ASN A 172 9.14 21.57 -14.06
N ARG A 173 9.75 20.76 -13.18
CA ARG A 173 9.19 19.52 -12.62
C ARG A 173 9.54 19.45 -11.14
N GLU A 174 8.55 19.56 -10.29
CA GLU A 174 8.75 19.50 -8.85
C GLU A 174 7.62 18.76 -8.15
N LYS A 175 7.92 18.16 -7.00
CA LYS A 175 6.97 17.37 -6.24
C LYS A 175 6.55 18.12 -4.98
N THR A 176 5.25 18.21 -4.74
CA THR A 176 4.70 18.84 -3.53
C THR A 176 5.11 18.06 -2.29
N ASP A 177 5.55 18.77 -1.25
CA ASP A 177 5.78 18.19 0.07
C ASP A 177 4.46 17.74 0.70
N THR A 178 4.46 16.56 1.30
CA THR A 178 3.30 15.93 1.93
C THR A 178 3.50 15.70 3.41
N SER A 179 4.56 16.26 4.01
CA SER A 179 4.95 16.05 5.41
C SER A 179 3.87 16.50 6.41
N ASP A 180 3.09 17.52 6.06
CA ASP A 180 2.00 18.04 6.90
C ASP A 180 0.70 17.24 6.76
N GLN A 181 0.57 16.37 5.75
CA GLN A 181 -0.64 15.59 5.54
C GLN A 181 -0.73 14.45 6.57
N LYS A 182 -1.89 14.30 7.21
CA LYS A 182 -2.10 13.29 8.25
C LYS A 182 -3.56 12.90 8.43
N PHE A 183 -3.75 11.63 8.74
CA PHE A 183 -4.94 11.11 9.38
C PHE A 183 -4.73 10.93 10.89
N THR A 184 -5.79 11.12 11.65
CA THR A 184 -5.85 10.77 13.08
C THR A 184 -7.14 10.01 13.34
N PHE A 185 -7.03 8.78 13.85
CA PHE A 185 -8.19 7.96 14.18
C PHE A 185 -8.54 8.08 15.65
N VAL A 186 -9.83 8.27 15.94
CA VAL A 186 -10.42 8.27 17.27
C VAL A 186 -11.43 7.12 17.31
N PRO A 187 -11.18 6.07 18.10
CA PRO A 187 -12.07 4.91 18.18
C PRO A 187 -13.43 5.30 18.74
N ALA A 188 -14.46 4.52 18.41
CA ALA A 188 -15.84 4.80 18.78
C ALA A 188 -16.09 4.84 20.30
N GLY A 189 -15.25 4.16 21.09
CA GLY A 189 -15.50 3.92 22.51
C GLY A 189 -16.88 3.26 22.69
N THR A 190 -17.73 3.89 23.49
CA THR A 190 -19.11 3.42 23.72
C THR A 190 -20.12 3.96 22.69
N SER A 191 -19.76 4.96 21.87
CA SER A 191 -20.70 5.72 21.03
C SER A 191 -21.07 5.03 19.71
N LYS A 192 -20.43 3.91 19.36
CA LYS A 192 -20.45 3.27 18.03
C LYS A 192 -20.02 4.18 16.86
N ILE A 193 -19.66 5.43 17.11
CA ILE A 193 -19.21 6.39 16.10
C ILE A 193 -17.71 6.62 16.25
N ALA A 194 -16.92 6.02 15.38
CA ALA A 194 -15.50 6.34 15.25
C ALA A 194 -15.31 7.60 14.40
N GLN A 195 -14.19 8.28 14.60
CA GLN A 195 -13.82 9.46 13.80
C GLN A 195 -12.47 9.24 13.14
N LEU A 196 -12.39 9.48 11.84
CA LEU A 196 -11.14 9.57 11.11
C LEU A 196 -10.95 11.02 10.68
N LYS A 197 -10.12 11.75 11.42
CA LYS A 197 -9.81 13.16 11.15
C LYS A 197 -8.75 13.23 10.06
N ILE A 198 -8.87 14.20 9.16
CA ILE A 198 -7.93 14.47 8.09
C ILE A 198 -7.49 15.93 8.14
N HIS A 199 -6.20 16.15 8.00
CA HIS A 199 -5.59 17.42 7.60
C HIS A 199 -4.70 17.11 6.41
N ALA A 200 -4.95 17.72 5.27
CA ALA A 200 -4.11 17.57 4.09
C ALA A 200 -3.97 18.91 3.37
N SER A 201 -2.73 19.33 3.19
CA SER A 201 -2.36 20.54 2.46
C SER A 201 -1.40 20.19 1.32
N GLY A 202 -1.46 20.94 0.21
CA GLY A 202 -0.53 20.80 -0.90
C GLY A 202 -0.27 22.11 -1.62
N HIS A 203 0.96 22.61 -1.50
CA HIS A 203 1.45 23.78 -2.21
C HIS A 203 1.99 23.40 -3.60
N ASN A 204 1.91 24.31 -4.58
CA ASN A 204 2.52 24.11 -5.89
C ASN A 204 4.00 24.51 -5.86
N PRO A 205 4.94 23.55 -5.88
CA PRO A 205 6.36 23.83 -5.67
C PRO A 205 6.97 24.70 -6.80
N ASN A 206 6.42 24.62 -8.02
CA ASN A 206 6.86 25.43 -9.15
C ASN A 206 6.38 26.91 -9.09
N PHE A 207 5.59 27.29 -8.10
CA PHE A 207 5.11 28.66 -7.95
C PHE A 207 5.05 29.05 -6.47
N GLN A 208 6.14 29.64 -5.98
CA GLN A 208 6.33 30.01 -4.57
C GLN A 208 5.18 30.80 -3.93
N TRP A 209 4.42 31.56 -4.73
CA TRP A 209 3.31 32.40 -4.25
C TRP A 209 1.95 31.74 -4.45
N ALA A 210 1.89 30.49 -4.88
CA ALA A 210 0.65 29.74 -4.97
C ALA A 210 0.07 29.54 -3.57
N PRO A 211 -1.22 29.85 -3.34
CA PRO A 211 -1.88 29.33 -2.15
C PRO A 211 -1.85 27.80 -2.15
N ALA A 212 -1.85 27.19 -0.97
CA ALA A 212 -1.97 25.74 -0.86
C ALA A 212 -3.41 25.29 -1.18
N ILE A 213 -3.57 24.03 -1.55
CA ILE A 213 -4.87 23.35 -1.54
C ILE A 213 -5.04 22.72 -0.16
N ASP A 214 -6.07 23.10 0.57
CA ASP A 214 -6.35 22.64 1.92
C ASP A 214 -7.62 21.77 2.01
N ILE A 215 -7.51 20.71 2.81
CA ILE A 215 -8.57 19.77 3.15
C ILE A 215 -8.50 19.50 4.65
N ASP A 216 -9.52 19.93 5.38
CA ASP A 216 -9.62 19.72 6.82
C ASP A 216 -10.99 19.13 7.14
N GLY A 217 -11.05 18.04 7.90
CA GLY A 217 -12.35 17.47 8.24
C GLY A 217 -12.31 16.18 9.02
N ILE A 218 -13.50 15.59 9.16
CA ILE A 218 -13.73 14.39 9.93
C ILE A 218 -14.66 13.48 9.15
N PHE A 219 -14.21 12.24 8.93
CA PHE A 219 -15.08 11.15 8.54
C PHE A 219 -15.69 10.53 9.80
N PHE A 220 -17.01 10.57 9.92
CA PHE A 220 -17.76 9.93 11.00
C PHE A 220 -18.18 8.54 10.53
N ILE A 221 -17.68 7.51 11.18
CA ILE A 221 -17.90 6.10 10.85
C ILE A 221 -18.84 5.51 11.90
N ASP A 222 -20.10 5.31 11.55
CA ASP A 222 -21.09 4.66 12.41
C ASP A 222 -21.02 3.14 12.20
N LEU A 223 -20.50 2.44 13.21
CA LEU A 223 -20.32 0.99 13.22
C LEU A 223 -21.62 0.22 13.47
N GLY A 224 -22.65 0.87 14.03
CA GLY A 224 -23.95 0.26 14.23
C GLY A 224 -24.78 0.30 12.94
N ALA A 225 -24.74 1.44 12.24
CA ALA A 225 -25.43 1.64 10.98
C ALA A 225 -24.61 1.22 9.76
N ASN A 226 -23.31 0.93 9.89
CA ASN A 226 -22.39 0.71 8.77
C ASN A 226 -22.42 1.87 7.76
N THR A 227 -22.44 3.10 8.25
CA THR A 227 -22.46 4.29 7.41
C THR A 227 -21.26 5.18 7.69
N ILE A 228 -20.84 5.91 6.66
CA ILE A 228 -19.80 6.93 6.76
C ILE A 228 -20.32 8.27 6.22
N ARG A 229 -19.90 9.38 6.80
CA ARG A 229 -20.14 10.74 6.26
C ARG A 229 -18.92 11.63 6.51
N PHE A 230 -18.79 12.69 5.75
CA PHE A 230 -17.74 13.69 5.90
C PHE A 230 -18.31 15.03 6.37
N GLU A 231 -17.67 15.66 7.35
CA GLU A 231 -17.87 17.07 7.69
C GLU A 231 -16.52 17.78 7.81
N GLY A 232 -16.39 18.96 7.19
CA GLY A 232 -15.13 19.69 7.17
C GLY A 232 -15.17 20.92 6.27
N SER A 233 -14.01 21.29 5.78
CA SER A 233 -13.79 22.35 4.79
C SER A 233 -12.80 21.89 3.73
N VAL A 234 -13.03 22.39 2.52
CA VAL A 234 -12.12 22.31 1.38
C VAL A 234 -12.06 23.68 0.72
N ASP A 235 -11.01 23.99 -0.02
CA ASP A 235 -11.02 25.23 -0.83
C ASP A 235 -12.06 25.18 -1.95
N GLN A 236 -12.38 26.32 -2.53
CA GLN A 236 -13.34 26.42 -3.63
C GLN A 236 -12.80 25.90 -4.97
N TYR A 237 -11.50 25.60 -5.03
CA TYR A 237 -10.80 25.09 -6.20
C TYR A 237 -9.69 24.15 -5.72
N PRO A 238 -9.43 22.98 -6.35
CA PRO A 238 -9.98 22.49 -7.60
C PRO A 238 -11.21 21.57 -7.37
N ALA A 239 -11.28 20.40 -8.01
CA ALA A 239 -12.31 19.40 -7.73
C ALA A 239 -11.87 18.51 -6.56
N TYR A 240 -12.82 18.06 -5.73
CA TYR A 240 -12.59 17.20 -4.58
C TYR A 240 -13.41 15.93 -4.66
N GLU A 241 -12.82 14.81 -4.24
CA GLU A 241 -13.53 13.54 -4.15
C GLU A 241 -13.05 12.73 -2.96
N ALA A 242 -13.96 11.99 -2.34
CA ALA A 242 -13.63 11.01 -1.32
C ALA A 242 -14.49 9.76 -1.48
N TYR A 243 -13.89 8.61 -1.18
CA TYR A 243 -14.55 7.30 -1.27
C TYR A 243 -14.16 6.43 -0.07
N VAL A 244 -14.95 5.39 0.16
CA VAL A 244 -14.62 4.29 1.06
C VAL A 244 -14.72 2.95 0.35
N THR A 245 -13.82 2.03 0.64
CA THR A 245 -14.00 0.60 0.36
C THR A 245 -14.01 -0.17 1.68
N TYR A 246 -14.72 -1.29 1.72
CA TYR A 246 -14.74 -2.21 2.85
C TYR A 246 -14.27 -3.57 2.38
N ASN A 247 -13.22 -4.11 2.99
CA ASN A 247 -12.60 -5.40 2.64
C ASN A 247 -12.31 -5.56 1.14
N GLY A 248 -11.91 -4.47 0.47
CA GLY A 248 -11.58 -4.47 -0.96
C GLY A 248 -12.79 -4.49 -1.90
N ASN A 249 -14.01 -4.32 -1.39
CA ASN A 249 -15.22 -4.19 -2.19
C ASN A 249 -15.22 -2.91 -3.05
N VAL A 250 -16.24 -2.79 -3.91
CA VAL A 250 -16.47 -1.61 -4.75
C VAL A 250 -16.49 -0.34 -3.91
N ALA A 251 -15.79 0.69 -4.39
CA ALA A 251 -15.71 1.98 -3.74
C ALA A 251 -17.07 2.71 -3.75
N VAL A 252 -17.45 3.23 -2.59
CA VAL A 252 -18.65 4.04 -2.39
C VAL A 252 -18.27 5.51 -2.29
N PRO A 253 -18.86 6.41 -3.11
CA PRO A 253 -18.58 7.84 -3.04
C PRO A 253 -19.14 8.44 -1.73
N ILE A 254 -18.29 9.18 -1.02
CA ILE A 254 -18.66 9.97 0.17
C ILE A 254 -18.85 11.43 -0.21
N LEU A 255 -17.94 11.95 -1.05
CA LEU A 255 -17.81 13.34 -1.44
C LEU A 255 -17.45 13.41 -2.92
N GLN A 256 -18.13 14.27 -3.69
CA GLN A 256 -17.75 14.64 -5.04
C GLN A 256 -18.15 16.11 -5.25
N ILE A 257 -17.17 17.00 -5.40
CA ILE A 257 -17.36 18.44 -5.57
C ILE A 257 -16.57 18.88 -6.80
N MET A 258 -17.25 19.46 -7.78
CA MET A 258 -16.59 20.21 -8.84
C MET A 258 -16.33 21.64 -8.35
N PRO A 259 -15.30 22.33 -8.88
CA PRO A 259 -15.17 23.76 -8.65
C PRO A 259 -16.43 24.45 -9.17
N ASP A 260 -16.88 25.50 -8.45
CA ASP A 260 -18.04 26.28 -8.89
C ASP A 260 -17.69 27.01 -10.21
N TYR A 261 -18.69 27.25 -11.06
CA TYR A 261 -18.45 27.87 -12.36
C TYR A 261 -17.73 29.23 -12.22
N GLY A 262 -16.69 29.43 -13.04
CA GLY A 262 -15.88 30.64 -13.02
C GLY A 262 -14.80 30.66 -11.93
N LYS A 263 -14.76 29.68 -11.02
CA LYS A 263 -13.69 29.56 -10.03
C LYS A 263 -12.38 29.13 -10.69
N THR A 264 -11.28 29.71 -10.21
CA THR A 264 -9.94 29.55 -10.78
C THR A 264 -8.94 29.23 -9.66
N ALA A 265 -7.66 29.08 -10.03
CA ALA A 265 -6.59 28.94 -9.05
C ALA A 265 -6.48 30.13 -8.06
N LEU A 266 -7.05 31.31 -8.37
CA LEU A 266 -7.15 32.41 -7.39
C LEU A 266 -8.06 32.08 -6.21
N ASP A 267 -9.06 31.24 -6.44
CA ASP A 267 -10.06 30.93 -5.44
C ASP A 267 -9.58 29.90 -4.41
N LEU A 268 -8.32 29.45 -4.51
CA LEU A 268 -7.64 28.69 -3.45
C LEU A 268 -7.59 29.45 -2.12
N ALA A 269 -7.67 30.79 -2.14
CA ALA A 269 -7.70 31.60 -0.92
C ALA A 269 -9.03 31.54 -0.16
N PHE A 270 -10.05 30.86 -0.69
CA PHE A 270 -11.38 30.79 -0.08
C PHE A 270 -11.77 29.34 0.23
N THR A 271 -12.14 29.12 1.48
CA THR A 271 -12.64 27.82 1.94
C THR A 271 -14.16 27.73 1.86
N LYS A 272 -14.66 26.50 1.72
CA LYS A 272 -16.08 26.14 1.69
C LYS A 272 -16.31 25.03 2.70
N SER A 273 -17.27 25.24 3.61
CA SER A 273 -17.70 24.18 4.52
C SER A 273 -18.49 23.11 3.76
N VAL A 274 -18.24 21.85 4.10
CA VAL A 274 -18.82 20.69 3.46
C VAL A 274 -19.39 19.76 4.53
N LYS A 275 -20.62 19.30 4.31
CA LYS A 275 -21.26 18.24 5.08
C LYS A 275 -21.97 17.30 4.11
N THR A 276 -21.60 16.03 4.12
CA THR A 276 -22.20 15.02 3.25
C THR A 276 -23.28 14.23 3.97
N ASN A 277 -24.19 13.64 3.20
CA ASN A 277 -25.12 12.65 3.73
C ASN A 277 -24.36 11.37 4.09
N ALA A 278 -24.90 10.62 5.05
CA ALA A 278 -24.37 9.30 5.39
C ALA A 278 -24.58 8.31 4.24
N VAL A 279 -23.53 7.57 3.89
CA VAL A 279 -23.55 6.52 2.87
C VAL A 279 -23.19 5.17 3.49
N LYS A 280 -23.84 4.09 3.03
CA LYS A 280 -23.54 2.72 3.47
C LYS A 280 -22.23 2.25 2.85
N TYR A 281 -21.35 1.66 3.65
CA TYR A 281 -20.06 1.12 3.19
C TYR A 281 -19.95 -0.41 3.25
N LYS A 282 -20.88 -1.07 3.96
CA LYS A 282 -20.97 -2.52 4.12
C LYS A 282 -22.35 -2.99 3.68
#